data_AF-A0AAV4UU84-F1
#
_entry.id   AF-A0AAV4UU84-F1
#
_cell.length_a   1.000
_cell.length_b   1.000
_cell.length_c   1.000
_cell.angle_alpha   90.00
_cell.angle_beta   90.00
_cell.angle_gamma   90.00
#
_symmetry.space_group_name_H-M   'P 1'
#
loop_
_entity.id
_entity.type
_entity.pdbx_description
1 polymer ?
#
loop_
_entity_poly.entity_id
_entity_poly.type
_entity_poly.pdbx_seq_one_letter_code
_entity_poly.pdbx_strand_id
1 'polypeptide(L)'
;MKPVPLDLKKHIYKGIGHDDKGKTKYLNIRYCTPPEERWSYPITSSMQIGWTFGFPQEMKAPEFGRKMTVYRSFFRTNDTQLKPRDSEEI
;
A
#
# COMPACT_ATOMS: atom_id res chain seq x y z
N MET A 1 -8.38 -24.34 0.42
CA MET A 1 -8.62 -22.91 0.69
C MET A 1 -9.80 -22.80 1.64
N LYS A 2 -9.73 -21.96 2.67
CA LYS A 2 -10.83 -21.81 3.64
C LYS A 2 -12.05 -21.19 2.96
N PRO A 3 -13.29 -21.58 3.36
CA PRO A 3 -14.49 -20.98 2.82
C PRO A 3 -14.47 -19.46 3.01
N VAL A 4 -14.98 -18.75 2.00
CA VAL A 4 -15.00 -17.29 1.97
C VAL A 4 -16.22 -16.81 2.74
N PRO A 5 -16.10 -15.80 3.63
CA PRO A 5 -17.25 -15.22 4.31
C PRO A 5 -18.27 -14.68 3.31
N LEU A 6 -19.55 -14.82 3.63
CA LEU A 6 -20.65 -14.51 2.71
C LEU A 6 -20.61 -13.05 2.24
N ASP A 7 -20.26 -12.14 3.14
CA ASP A 7 -20.17 -10.70 2.84
C ASP A 7 -19.11 -10.38 1.79
N LEU A 8 -17.97 -11.08 1.84
CA LEU A 8 -16.93 -10.93 0.85
C LEU A 8 -17.35 -11.53 -0.50
N LYS A 9 -18.03 -12.69 -0.47
CA LYS A 9 -18.52 -13.38 -1.67
C LYS A 9 -19.54 -12.54 -2.44
N LYS A 10 -20.36 -11.73 -1.75
CA LYS A 10 -21.32 -10.80 -2.38
C LYS A 10 -20.65 -9.82 -3.35
N HIS A 11 -19.38 -9.43 -3.13
CA HIS A 11 -18.68 -8.50 -4.02
C HIS A 11 -18.47 -9.05 -5.43
N ILE A 12 -18.33 -10.37 -5.59
CA ILE A 12 -18.11 -11.01 -6.90
C ILE A 12 -19.26 -10.71 -7.85
N TYR A 13 -20.48 -10.65 -7.31
CA TYR A 13 -21.72 -10.48 -8.08
C TYR A 13 -22.18 -9.03 -8.14
N LYS A 14 -21.38 -8.08 -7.64
CA LYS A 14 -21.74 -6.66 -7.64
C LYS A 14 -21.32 -6.00 -8.96
N GLY A 15 -22.30 -5.55 -9.74
CA GLY A 15 -22.10 -4.83 -11.00
C GLY A 15 -22.51 -5.63 -12.23
N ILE A 16 -22.25 -5.08 -13.41
CA ILE A 16 -22.49 -5.74 -14.70
C ILE A 16 -21.28 -6.63 -15.00
N GLY A 17 -21.52 -7.88 -15.41
CA GLY A 17 -20.48 -8.91 -15.53
C GLY A 17 -19.29 -8.56 -16.44
N HIS A 18 -19.45 -7.56 -17.31
CA HIS A 18 -18.45 -7.11 -18.27
C HIS A 18 -17.51 -6.00 -17.76
N ASP A 19 -17.82 -5.40 -16.61
CA ASP A 19 -17.13 -4.21 -16.07
C ASP A 19 -16.00 -4.59 -15.10
N ASP A 20 -15.86 -5.88 -14.77
CA ASP A 20 -14.89 -6.49 -13.83
C ASP A 20 -14.78 -5.87 -12.42
N LYS A 21 -15.53 -4.80 -12.11
CA LYS A 21 -15.51 -4.05 -10.84
C LYS A 21 -15.79 -4.92 -9.61
N GLY A 22 -16.70 -5.89 -9.74
CA GLY A 22 -17.05 -6.80 -8.64
C GLY A 22 -15.91 -7.77 -8.31
N LYS A 23 -15.34 -8.42 -9.33
CA LYS A 23 -14.25 -9.38 -9.20
C LYS A 23 -12.96 -8.71 -8.74
N THR A 24 -12.59 -7.56 -9.32
CA THR A 24 -11.41 -6.80 -8.89
C THR A 24 -11.54 -6.36 -7.43
N LYS A 25 -12.71 -5.86 -7.03
CA LYS A 25 -12.95 -5.52 -5.62
C LYS A 25 -12.84 -6.73 -4.70
N TYR A 26 -13.41 -7.87 -5.08
CA TYR A 26 -13.27 -9.12 -4.33
C TYR A 26 -11.80 -9.53 -4.17
N LEU A 27 -11.04 -9.54 -5.27
CA LEU A 27 -9.63 -9.95 -5.27
C LEU A 27 -8.78 -9.00 -4.42
N ASN A 28 -8.96 -7.69 -4.56
CA ASN A 28 -8.23 -6.68 -3.77
C ASN A 28 -8.43 -6.90 -2.27
N ILE A 29 -9.68 -7.10 -1.81
CA ILE A 29 -9.94 -7.36 -0.40
C ILE A 29 -9.36 -8.73 0.01
N ARG A 30 -9.44 -9.74 -0.85
CA ARG A 30 -8.91 -11.09 -0.57
C ARG A 30 -7.38 -11.15 -0.55
N TYR A 31 -6.68 -10.20 -1.18
CA TYR A 31 -5.22 -10.06 -1.11
C TYR A 31 -4.75 -9.51 0.24
N CYS A 32 -5.58 -8.77 0.96
CA CYS A 32 -5.23 -8.26 2.29
C CYS A 32 -5.28 -9.35 3.38
N THR A 33 -5.98 -10.45 3.15
CA THR A 33 -6.07 -11.56 4.12
C THR A 33 -4.77 -12.36 4.13
N PRO A 34 -4.16 -12.60 5.31
CA PRO A 34 -2.93 -13.36 5.38
C PRO A 34 -3.16 -14.81 4.90
N PRO A 35 -2.14 -15.44 4.29
CA PRO A 35 -2.19 -16.81 3.85
C PRO A 35 -2.64 -17.82 4.92
N GLU A 36 -2.22 -17.62 6.17
CA GLU A 36 -2.58 -18.47 7.32
C GLU A 36 -4.09 -18.53 7.57
N GLU A 37 -4.78 -17.42 7.34
CA GLU A 37 -6.23 -17.34 7.43
C GLU A 37 -6.92 -17.83 6.16
N ARG A 38 -6.26 -17.71 5.00
CA ARG A 38 -6.83 -18.03 3.69
C ARG A 38 -6.76 -19.52 3.33
N TRP A 39 -5.74 -20.24 3.78
CA TRP A 39 -5.51 -21.65 3.45
C TRP A 39 -5.49 -22.52 4.73
N SER A 40 -6.04 -23.74 4.64
CA SER A 40 -6.14 -24.65 5.80
C SER A 40 -4.86 -25.46 6.06
N TYR A 41 -4.07 -25.67 5.01
CA TYR A 41 -2.82 -26.43 5.05
C TYR A 41 -1.66 -25.44 4.89
N PRO A 42 -0.50 -25.73 5.51
CA PRO A 42 0.66 -24.86 5.43
C PRO A 42 0.98 -24.59 3.96
N ILE A 43 1.20 -23.32 3.67
CA ILE A 43 1.42 -22.92 2.31
C ILE A 43 2.83 -23.34 1.90
N THR A 44 3.00 -23.66 0.62
CA THR A 44 4.27 -24.11 0.01
C THR A 44 5.49 -23.39 0.58
N SER A 45 6.67 -24.04 0.56
CA SER A 45 7.93 -23.45 1.04
C SER A 45 8.17 -22.01 0.55
N SER A 46 7.74 -21.70 -0.67
CA SER A 46 7.75 -20.36 -1.25
C SER A 46 6.92 -19.32 -0.48
N MET A 47 5.76 -19.67 0.05
CA MET A 47 4.92 -18.76 0.85
C MET A 47 5.37 -18.67 2.30
N GLN A 48 5.94 -19.74 2.86
CA GLN A 48 6.51 -19.69 4.21
C GLN A 48 7.64 -18.64 4.27
N ILE A 49 8.53 -18.64 3.28
CA ILE A 49 9.61 -17.65 3.17
C ILE A 49 9.05 -16.32 2.66
N GLY A 50 8.37 -16.30 1.52
CA GLY A 50 8.02 -15.04 0.84
C GLY A 50 6.97 -14.17 1.54
N TRP A 51 6.08 -14.74 2.35
CA TRP A 51 5.02 -13.96 3.03
C TRP A 51 5.47 -13.40 4.38
N THR A 52 6.22 -14.17 5.17
CA THR A 52 6.63 -13.76 6.54
C THR A 52 7.96 -13.01 6.58
N PHE A 53 8.74 -13.04 5.50
CA PHE A 53 10.01 -12.33 5.40
C PHE A 53 9.80 -10.81 5.35
N GLY A 54 9.81 -10.18 6.53
CA GLY A 54 9.66 -8.74 6.69
C GLY A 54 8.52 -8.27 7.59
N PHE A 55 7.70 -9.16 8.16
CA PHE A 55 6.67 -8.75 9.15
C PHE A 55 7.22 -8.69 10.59
N PRO A 56 6.89 -7.62 11.30
CA PRO A 56 7.72 -6.42 11.33
C PRO A 56 8.98 -6.66 12.17
N GLN A 57 10.13 -6.81 11.51
CA GLN A 57 11.33 -6.18 12.07
C GLN A 57 11.04 -4.68 12.04
N GLU A 58 11.24 -3.97 13.16
CA GLU A 58 11.05 -2.52 13.27
C GLU A 58 11.45 -1.84 11.95
N MET A 59 10.47 -1.31 11.20
CA MET A 59 10.73 -0.68 9.91
C MET A 59 11.56 0.58 10.16
N LYS A 60 12.88 0.43 10.08
CA LYS A 60 13.84 1.53 10.25
C LYS A 60 14.08 2.16 8.89
N ALA A 61 14.04 3.50 8.86
CA ALA A 61 14.54 4.22 7.70
C ALA A 61 16.01 3.83 7.48
N PRO A 62 16.46 3.63 6.23
CA PRO A 62 17.86 3.34 5.96
C PRO A 62 18.72 4.52 6.40
N GLU A 63 19.84 4.23 7.05
CA GLU A 63 20.79 5.25 7.54
C GLU A 63 21.28 6.16 6.41
N PHE A 64 21.53 5.59 5.22
CA PHE A 64 22.05 6.27 4.05
C PHE A 64 21.07 6.28 2.86
N GLY A 65 19.84 6.72 3.10
CA GLY A 65 18.86 6.94 2.03
C GLY A 65 19.15 8.18 1.18
N ARG A 66 18.99 8.08 -0.15
CA ARG A 66 19.07 9.25 -1.05
C ARG A 66 17.99 10.28 -0.69
N LYS A 67 18.39 11.52 -0.40
CA LYS A 67 17.49 12.63 -0.08
C LYS A 67 17.42 13.61 -1.25
N MET A 68 16.23 14.11 -1.53
CA MET A 68 15.99 15.06 -2.62
C MET A 68 16.26 16.51 -2.17
N THR A 69 17.51 16.81 -1.78
CA THR A 69 17.89 18.09 -1.17
C THR A 69 17.64 19.27 -2.10
N VAL A 70 18.10 19.19 -3.36
CA VAL A 70 17.94 20.26 -4.36
C VAL A 70 16.47 20.61 -4.56
N TYR A 71 15.61 19.62 -4.75
CA TYR A 71 14.19 19.87 -4.94
C TYR A 71 13.56 20.54 -3.72
N ARG A 72 13.90 20.07 -2.51
CA ARG A 72 13.35 20.59 -1.26
C ARG A 72 13.84 22.00 -0.92
N SER A 73 15.04 22.40 -1.34
CA SER A 73 15.60 23.71 -1.00
C SER A 73 15.41 24.76 -2.09
N PHE A 74 15.52 24.40 -3.37
CA PHE A 74 15.48 25.37 -4.48
C PHE A 74 14.06 25.68 -4.94
N PHE A 75 13.13 24.74 -4.79
CA PHE A 75 11.77 24.89 -5.30
C PHE A 75 10.79 25.03 -4.15
N ARG A 76 9.91 26.03 -4.25
CA ARG A 76 8.77 26.21 -3.36
C ARG A 76 7.49 25.97 -4.16
N THR A 77 6.48 25.43 -3.51
CA THR A 77 5.12 25.45 -4.05
C THR A 77 4.71 26.90 -4.26
N ASN A 78 4.10 27.23 -5.40
CA ASN A 78 3.62 28.58 -5.67
C ASN A 78 2.60 28.99 -4.59
N ASP A 79 3.03 29.87 -3.68
CA ASP A 79 2.20 30.41 -2.62
C ASP A 79 2.30 31.93 -2.65
N THR A 80 1.14 32.56 -2.77
CA THR A 80 0.97 34.02 -2.86
C THR A 80 1.40 34.76 -1.60
N GLN A 81 1.56 34.06 -0.47
CA GLN A 81 1.95 34.65 0.82
C GLN A 81 3.45 34.53 1.13
N LEU A 82 4.25 33.92 0.23
CA LEU A 82 5.68 33.80 0.46
C LEU A 82 6.38 35.14 0.27
N LYS A 83 6.95 35.67 1.36
CA LYS A 83 7.85 36.82 1.28
C LYS A 83 9.07 36.49 0.40
N PRO A 84 9.55 37.44 -0.43
CA PRO A 84 10.80 37.27 -1.16
C PRO A 84 11.96 37.10 -0.16
N ARG A 85 12.96 36.29 -0.53
CA ARG A 85 14.05 35.91 0.38
C ARG A 85 14.88 37.11 0.88
N ASP A 86 14.93 38.17 0.09
CA ASP A 86 15.79 39.34 0.32
C ASP A 86 15.05 40.50 0.99
N SER A 87 13.83 40.30 1.50
CA SER A 87 13.10 41.34 2.26
C SER A 87 13.45 41.34 3.75
N GLU A 88 14.73 41.31 4.08
CA GLU A 88 15.17 41.64 5.44
C GLU A 88 15.31 43.16 5.57
N GLU A 89 14.73 43.66 6.65
CA GLU A 89 14.37 45.04 6.95
C GLU A 89 15.62 45.94 7.17
N ILE A 90 15.58 47.17 6.64
CA ILE A 90 16.42 48.31 7.07
C ILE A 90 15.67 49.07 8.15
#